data_AF-A0A0F9KNF9-F1
#
_entry.id   AF-A0A0F9KNF9-F1
#
_cell.length_a   1.000
_cell.length_b   1.000
_cell.length_c   1.000
_cell.angle_alpha   90.00
_cell.angle_beta   90.00
_cell.angle_gamma   90.00
#
_symmetry.space_group_name_H-M   'P 1'
#
loop_
_entity.id
_entity.type
_entity.pdbx_description
1 polymer ?
#
loop_
_entity_poly.entity_id
_entity_poly.type
_entity_poly.pdbx_seq_one_letter_code
_entity_poly.pdbx_strand_id
1 'polypeptide(L)'
;MAAYVLPVFEWLVWSTTLLAGLWFAVGIRQAAVRRAPPPLWPRLILSLALVVFPVIFLLIPFSKLHIIWLLPLAWYLSLMAGVSYIPLVSKMLIWPAYFYAYILVAGTGVSISSPSKQSPWAAKHVRKRMSDSMEVRAVLRVLDEADKRFDCPAFRRVKYQIEEALRSQLDAVAGKIRDGLSPREAVYSQIANIAGNLVESGQFHIYRGVLSPITGGEDLLRIFDAAVDELVQIGAVDEASAAEQKAGVRENIKTVG
;
A
#
# COMPACT_ATOMS: atom_id res chain seq x y z
N MET A 1 1.20 -2.48 -55.00
CA MET A 1 0.87 -1.53 -53.91
C MET A 1 0.06 -2.15 -52.77
N ALA A 2 -0.82 -3.13 -52.99
CA ALA A 2 -1.62 -3.75 -51.91
C ALA A 2 -0.80 -4.46 -50.81
N ALA A 3 0.43 -4.92 -51.09
CA ALA A 3 1.26 -5.66 -50.13
C ALA A 3 1.82 -4.82 -48.97
N TYR A 4 1.84 -3.48 -49.08
CA TYR A 4 2.38 -2.59 -48.03
C TYR A 4 1.31 -1.83 -47.25
N VAL A 5 0.04 -1.91 -47.65
CA VAL A 5 -1.07 -1.22 -46.97
C VAL A 5 -1.54 -1.99 -45.73
N LEU A 6 -1.52 -3.33 -45.81
CA LEU A 6 -1.94 -4.21 -44.71
C LEU A 6 -1.12 -4.02 -43.42
N PRO A 7 0.23 -3.94 -43.48
CA PRO A 7 1.05 -3.76 -42.28
C PRO A 7 0.82 -2.40 -41.59
N VAL A 8 0.68 -1.32 -42.35
CA VAL A 8 0.52 0.04 -41.79
C VAL A 8 -0.82 0.15 -41.06
N PHE A 9 -1.90 -0.38 -41.66
CA PHE A 9 -3.21 -0.42 -41.02
C PHE A 9 -3.17 -1.27 -39.74
N GLU A 10 -2.52 -2.42 -39.77
CA GLU A 10 -2.34 -3.29 -38.60
C GLU A 10 -1.62 -2.55 -37.46
N TRP A 11 -0.49 -1.88 -37.74
CA TRP A 11 0.24 -1.07 -36.76
C TRP A 11 -0.57 0.09 -36.17
N LEU A 12 -1.44 0.71 -36.97
CA LEU A 12 -2.30 1.79 -36.52
C LEU A 12 -3.40 1.29 -35.57
N VAL A 13 -3.99 0.13 -35.87
CA VAL A 13 -4.94 -0.55 -34.98
C VAL A 13 -4.27 -0.94 -33.66
N TRP A 14 -3.04 -1.47 -33.71
CA TRP A 14 -2.26 -1.84 -32.53
C TRP A 14 -1.94 -0.65 -31.63
N SER A 15 -1.43 0.43 -32.24
CA SER A 15 -1.04 1.65 -31.51
C SER A 15 -2.26 2.27 -30.81
N THR A 16 -3.41 2.31 -31.50
CA THR A 16 -4.66 2.83 -30.95
C THR A 16 -5.17 1.97 -29.79
N THR A 17 -5.13 0.65 -29.93
CA THR A 17 -5.56 -0.28 -28.87
C THR A 17 -4.68 -0.18 -27.63
N LEU A 18 -3.36 -0.08 -27.82
CA LEU A 18 -2.40 0.05 -26.72
C LEU A 18 -2.57 1.39 -26.00
N LEU A 19 -2.71 2.49 -26.73
CA LEU A 19 -2.99 3.81 -26.15
C LEU A 19 -4.30 3.84 -25.37
N ALA A 20 -5.37 3.23 -25.89
CA ALA A 20 -6.65 3.12 -25.20
C ALA A 20 -6.53 2.29 -23.90
N GLY A 21 -5.82 1.17 -23.94
CA GLY A 21 -5.56 0.33 -22.77
C GLY A 21 -4.72 1.05 -21.70
N LEU A 22 -3.69 1.79 -22.12
CA LEU A 22 -2.84 2.57 -21.21
C LEU A 22 -3.62 3.70 -20.55
N TRP A 23 -4.41 4.44 -21.34
CA TRP A 23 -5.28 5.51 -20.83
C TRP A 23 -6.31 4.97 -19.82
N PHE A 24 -6.89 3.80 -20.09
CA PHE A 24 -7.80 3.14 -19.16
C PHE A 24 -7.12 2.72 -17.85
N ALA A 25 -5.92 2.13 -17.91
CA ALA A 25 -5.16 1.75 -16.73
C ALA A 25 -4.83 2.97 -15.84
N VAL A 26 -4.49 4.10 -16.46
CA VAL A 26 -4.30 5.38 -15.76
C VAL A 26 -5.61 5.86 -15.12
N GLY A 27 -6.73 5.76 -15.84
CA GLY A 27 -8.06 6.12 -15.34
C GLY A 27 -8.48 5.29 -14.12
N ILE A 28 -8.30 3.96 -14.16
CA ILE A 28 -8.55 3.09 -13.00
C ILE A 28 -7.67 3.50 -11.82
N ARG A 29 -6.37 3.71 -12.05
CA ARG A 29 -5.44 4.09 -10.98
C ARG A 29 -5.86 5.40 -10.33
N GLN A 30 -6.23 6.41 -11.13
CA GLN A 30 -6.69 7.69 -10.62
C GLN A 30 -8.02 7.55 -9.84
N ALA A 31 -8.96 6.75 -10.33
CA ALA A 31 -10.22 6.48 -9.63
C ALA A 31 -9.98 5.75 -8.29
N ALA A 32 -9.08 4.77 -8.27
CA ALA A 32 -8.70 4.04 -7.06
C ALA A 32 -8.02 4.94 -6.02
N VAL A 33 -7.09 5.80 -6.45
CA VAL A 33 -6.44 6.78 -5.57
C VAL A 33 -7.46 7.76 -4.98
N ARG A 34 -8.45 8.18 -5.77
CA ARG A 34 -9.49 9.13 -5.34
C ARG A 34 -10.68 8.47 -4.62
N ARG A 35 -10.70 7.13 -4.49
CA ARG A 35 -11.86 6.36 -4.01
C ARG A 35 -13.19 6.74 -4.68
N ALA A 36 -13.12 7.24 -5.91
CA ALA A 36 -14.29 7.63 -6.68
C ALA A 36 -14.72 6.46 -7.58
N PRO A 37 -16.02 6.30 -7.88
CA PRO A 37 -16.44 5.35 -8.89
C PRO A 37 -15.76 5.70 -10.22
N PRO A 38 -15.29 4.70 -11.00
CA PRO A 38 -14.68 4.94 -12.30
C PRO A 38 -15.64 5.74 -13.19
N PRO A 39 -15.14 6.73 -13.96
CA PRO A 39 -15.99 7.49 -14.84
C PRO A 39 -16.70 6.56 -15.83
N LEU A 40 -17.96 6.88 -16.13
CA LEU A 40 -18.86 6.03 -16.90
C LEU A 40 -18.38 5.82 -18.34
N TRP A 41 -17.76 6.85 -18.92
CA TRP A 41 -17.20 6.82 -20.28
C TRP A 41 -16.10 5.77 -20.50
N PRO A 42 -15.04 5.70 -19.67
CA PRO A 42 -14.05 4.63 -19.80
C PRO A 42 -14.66 3.22 -19.71
N ARG A 43 -15.69 3.01 -18.88
CA ARG A 43 -16.39 1.72 -18.80
C ARG A 43 -17.13 1.39 -20.10
N LEU A 44 -17.85 2.35 -20.68
CA LEU A 44 -18.56 2.15 -21.95
C LEU A 44 -17.59 1.89 -23.11
N ILE A 45 -16.49 2.65 -23.19
CA ILE A 45 -15.46 2.45 -24.22
C ILE A 45 -14.84 1.04 -24.08
N LEU A 46 -14.60 0.59 -22.85
CA LEU A 46 -14.09 -0.74 -22.55
C LEU A 46 -15.07 -1.84 -22.96
N SER A 47 -16.35 -1.70 -22.59
CA SER A 47 -17.41 -2.64 -22.94
C SER A 47 -17.64 -2.71 -24.45
N LEU A 48 -17.56 -1.58 -25.15
CA LEU A 48 -17.68 -1.52 -26.60
C LEU A 48 -16.46 -2.17 -27.27
N ALA A 49 -15.24 -1.84 -26.82
CA ALA A 49 -14.01 -2.46 -27.28
C ALA A 49 -14.03 -3.99 -27.10
N LEU A 50 -14.56 -4.48 -25.98
CA LEU A 50 -14.71 -5.89 -25.67
C LEU A 50 -15.61 -6.65 -26.65
N VAL A 51 -16.60 -6.00 -27.24
CA VAL A 51 -17.51 -6.63 -28.21
C VAL A 51 -16.98 -6.45 -29.63
N VAL A 52 -16.48 -5.25 -29.93
CA VAL A 52 -16.09 -4.87 -31.29
C VAL A 52 -14.76 -5.50 -31.70
N PHE A 53 -13.75 -5.56 -30.83
CA PHE A 53 -12.45 -6.12 -31.21
C PHE A 53 -12.48 -7.62 -31.52
N PRO A 54 -13.19 -8.49 -30.77
CA PRO A 54 -13.34 -9.90 -31.15
C PRO A 54 -14.10 -10.11 -32.46
N VAL A 55 -15.09 -9.26 -32.77
CA VAL A 55 -15.84 -9.35 -34.03
C VAL A 55 -14.99 -8.91 -35.22
N ILE A 56 -14.24 -7.80 -35.08
CA ILE A 56 -13.26 -7.37 -36.09
C ILE A 56 -12.19 -8.45 -36.28
N PHE A 57 -11.77 -9.12 -35.22
CA PHE A 57 -10.79 -10.21 -35.26
C PHE A 57 -11.24 -11.42 -36.09
N LEU A 58 -12.52 -11.79 -36.03
CA LEU A 58 -13.07 -12.89 -36.87
C LEU A 58 -13.02 -12.57 -38.37
N LEU A 59 -12.85 -11.30 -38.75
CA LEU A 59 -12.80 -10.84 -40.13
C LEU A 59 -11.36 -10.65 -40.65
N ILE A 60 -10.34 -10.78 -39.78
CA ILE A 60 -8.92 -10.67 -40.18
C ILE A 60 -8.38 -12.07 -40.53
N PRO A 61 -7.72 -12.25 -41.69
CA PRO A 61 -7.15 -13.55 -42.07
C PRO A 61 -6.07 -14.01 -41.07
N PHE A 62 -6.16 -15.28 -40.65
CA PHE A 62 -5.29 -15.91 -39.66
C PHE A 62 -3.80 -15.74 -40.02
N SER A 63 -3.09 -14.91 -39.26
CA SER A 63 -1.65 -14.66 -39.39
C SER A 63 -0.91 -15.21 -38.17
N LYS A 64 0.40 -15.46 -38.30
CA LYS A 64 1.25 -15.94 -37.18
C LYS A 64 1.25 -15.00 -35.96
N LEU A 65 0.78 -13.76 -36.11
CA LEU A 65 0.62 -12.77 -35.04
C LEU A 65 -0.63 -13.02 -34.16
N HIS A 66 -1.51 -13.97 -34.51
CA HIS A 66 -2.69 -14.33 -33.71
C HIS A 66 -2.32 -14.90 -32.33
N ILE A 67 -1.14 -15.49 -32.19
CA ILE A 67 -0.61 -15.93 -30.88
C ILE A 67 -0.29 -14.73 -29.98
N ILE A 68 0.14 -13.61 -30.56
CA ILE A 68 0.40 -12.38 -29.80
C ILE A 68 -0.92 -11.78 -29.27
N TRP A 69 -2.05 -12.01 -29.96
CA TRP A 69 -3.39 -11.57 -29.52
C TRP A 69 -3.98 -12.38 -28.36
N LEU A 70 -3.58 -13.64 -28.18
CA LEU A 70 -3.96 -14.41 -27.00
C LEU A 70 -3.43 -13.79 -25.71
N LEU A 71 -2.36 -12.99 -25.78
CA LEU A 71 -1.74 -12.33 -24.63
C LEU A 71 -2.59 -11.17 -24.06
N PRO A 72 -3.02 -10.16 -24.85
CA PRO A 72 -4.00 -9.17 -24.40
C PRO A 72 -5.31 -9.80 -23.95
N LEU A 73 -5.83 -10.79 -24.68
CA LEU A 73 -7.08 -11.46 -24.32
C LEU A 73 -6.97 -12.19 -22.98
N ALA A 74 -5.87 -12.91 -22.73
CA ALA A 74 -5.62 -13.57 -21.45
C ALA A 74 -5.40 -12.57 -20.31
N TRP A 75 -4.69 -11.46 -20.56
CA TRP A 75 -4.54 -10.38 -19.58
C TRP A 75 -5.88 -9.71 -19.25
N TYR A 76 -6.76 -9.56 -20.24
CA TYR A 76 -8.09 -8.98 -20.05
C TYR A 76 -9.05 -9.92 -19.34
N LEU A 77 -9.02 -11.22 -19.69
CA LEU A 77 -9.77 -12.27 -18.97
C LEU A 77 -9.29 -12.37 -17.52
N SER A 78 -7.99 -12.16 -17.26
CA SER A 78 -7.42 -12.03 -15.91
C SER A 78 -7.97 -10.84 -15.13
N LEU A 79 -8.04 -9.67 -15.77
CA LEU A 79 -8.67 -8.48 -15.18
C LEU A 79 -10.17 -8.72 -14.89
N MET A 80 -10.90 -9.33 -15.82
CA MET A 80 -12.32 -9.66 -15.65
C MET A 80 -12.54 -10.69 -14.53
N ALA A 81 -11.67 -11.69 -14.41
CA ALA A 81 -11.70 -12.65 -13.30
C ALA A 81 -11.27 -12.03 -11.95
N GLY A 82 -10.42 -10.99 -11.99
CA GLY A 82 -10.07 -10.19 -10.81
C GLY A 82 -11.18 -9.22 -10.38
N VAL A 83 -11.96 -8.71 -11.33
CA VAL A 83 -13.13 -7.83 -11.10
C VAL A 83 -14.40 -8.64 -10.80
N SER A 84 -14.49 -9.89 -11.26
CA SER A 84 -15.61 -10.81 -11.03
C SER A 84 -15.21 -11.90 -10.04
N TYR A 85 -15.43 -11.65 -8.74
CA TYR A 85 -15.70 -12.54 -7.59
C TYR A 85 -15.38 -14.07 -7.61
N ILE A 86 -14.42 -14.58 -8.39
CA ILE A 86 -13.97 -15.98 -8.34
C ILE A 86 -12.53 -16.01 -7.82
N PRO A 87 -12.32 -16.19 -6.51
CA PRO A 87 -11.01 -16.10 -5.86
C PRO A 87 -9.97 -17.08 -6.43
N LEU A 88 -10.42 -18.22 -6.97
CA LEU A 88 -9.55 -19.26 -7.51
C LEU A 88 -8.92 -18.85 -8.85
N VAL A 89 -9.71 -18.26 -9.75
CA VAL A 89 -9.25 -17.86 -11.09
C VAL A 89 -8.35 -16.62 -11.00
N SER A 90 -8.68 -15.66 -10.11
CA SER A 90 -7.80 -14.52 -9.85
C SER A 90 -6.41 -14.95 -9.34
N LYS A 91 -6.34 -15.96 -8.47
CA LYS A 91 -5.06 -16.50 -7.95
C LYS A 91 -4.23 -17.19 -9.04
N MET A 92 -4.85 -17.89 -9.98
CA MET A 92 -4.13 -18.53 -11.08
C MET A 92 -3.64 -17.52 -12.12
N LEU A 93 -4.42 -16.47 -12.40
CA LEU A 93 -4.10 -15.47 -13.42
C LEU A 93 -3.21 -14.31 -12.93
N ILE A 94 -3.04 -14.17 -11.61
CA ILE A 94 -2.10 -13.23 -10.98
C ILE A 94 -0.64 -13.56 -11.34
N TRP A 95 -0.28 -14.84 -11.43
CA TRP A 95 1.10 -15.25 -11.70
C TRP A 95 1.59 -14.90 -13.12
N PRO A 96 0.81 -15.16 -14.19
CA PRO A 96 1.13 -14.66 -15.53
C PRO A 96 1.23 -13.13 -15.59
N ALA A 97 0.36 -12.40 -14.87
CA ALA A 97 0.42 -10.94 -14.82
C ALA A 97 1.70 -10.42 -14.13
N TYR A 98 2.15 -11.07 -13.05
CA TYR A 98 3.42 -10.73 -12.40
C TYR A 98 4.64 -11.08 -13.25
N PHE A 99 4.63 -12.23 -13.92
CA PHE A 99 5.68 -12.62 -14.86
C PHE A 99 5.79 -11.63 -16.03
N TYR A 100 4.64 -11.15 -16.52
CA TYR A 100 4.58 -10.14 -17.56
C TYR A 100 5.07 -8.78 -17.09
N ALA A 101 4.63 -8.31 -15.92
CA ALA A 101 5.12 -7.09 -15.30
C ALA A 101 6.64 -7.14 -15.08
N TYR A 102 7.18 -8.30 -14.70
CA TYR A 102 8.62 -8.53 -14.58
C TYR A 102 9.37 -8.39 -15.90
N ILE A 103 8.87 -8.99 -16.99
CA ILE A 103 9.49 -8.85 -18.33
C ILE A 103 9.46 -7.38 -18.79
N LEU A 104 8.34 -6.69 -18.56
CA LEU A 104 8.17 -5.28 -18.94
C LEU A 104 9.11 -4.36 -18.15
N VAL A 105 9.29 -4.61 -16.85
CA VAL A 105 10.21 -3.90 -15.96
C VAL A 105 11.67 -4.18 -16.32
N ALA A 106 12.02 -5.45 -16.56
CA ALA A 106 13.37 -5.85 -16.96
C ALA A 106 13.78 -5.28 -18.32
N GLY A 107 12.83 -5.15 -19.26
CA GLY A 107 13.08 -4.59 -20.59
C GLY A 107 13.11 -3.05 -20.66
N THR A 108 12.51 -2.35 -19.68
CA THR A 108 12.39 -0.88 -19.72
C THR A 108 13.33 -0.15 -18.76
N GLY A 109 14.03 -0.86 -17.87
CA GLY A 109 14.93 -0.26 -16.87
C GLY A 109 14.20 0.58 -15.81
N VAL A 110 12.87 0.57 -15.78
CA VAL A 110 12.05 1.31 -14.82
C VAL A 110 12.06 0.57 -13.48
N SER A 111 12.81 1.11 -12.51
CA SER A 111 12.78 0.61 -11.13
C SER A 111 11.44 0.96 -10.48
N ILE A 112 10.50 0.02 -10.50
CA ILE A 112 9.32 0.09 -9.62
C ILE A 112 9.85 -0.23 -8.22
N SER A 113 9.76 0.74 -7.29
CA SER A 113 10.02 0.50 -5.87
C SER A 113 9.26 -0.75 -5.44
N SER A 114 10.03 -1.79 -5.12
CA SER A 114 9.53 -3.16 -5.16
C SER A 114 8.40 -3.40 -4.15
N PRO A 115 7.25 -3.96 -4.58
CA PRO A 115 6.24 -4.50 -3.68
C PRO A 115 6.76 -5.66 -2.81
N SER A 116 7.97 -6.19 -3.09
CA SER A 116 8.55 -7.34 -2.38
C SER A 116 8.79 -7.09 -0.89
N LYS A 117 8.90 -5.83 -0.45
CA LYS A 117 9.00 -5.47 0.97
C LYS A 117 7.72 -5.79 1.78
N GLN A 118 6.59 -6.04 1.11
CA GLN A 118 5.34 -6.46 1.74
C GLN A 118 5.06 -7.97 1.59
N SER A 119 5.97 -8.75 0.98
CA SER A 119 5.74 -10.20 0.93
C SER A 119 5.80 -10.79 2.37
N PRO A 120 4.84 -11.64 2.77
CA PRO A 120 4.84 -12.29 4.08
C PRO A 120 6.16 -13.04 4.39
N TRP A 121 6.83 -13.53 3.34
CA TRP A 121 8.10 -14.25 3.43
C TRP A 121 9.28 -13.35 3.75
N ALA A 122 9.35 -12.14 3.19
CA ALA A 122 10.39 -11.16 3.53
C ALA A 122 10.22 -10.66 4.97
N ALA A 123 8.99 -10.39 5.41
CA ALA A 123 8.70 -10.00 6.78
C ALA A 123 9.14 -11.07 7.80
N LYS A 124 8.93 -12.36 7.48
CA LYS A 124 9.32 -13.48 8.36
C LYS A 124 10.83 -13.59 8.55
N HIS A 125 11.63 -13.44 7.49
CA HIS A 125 13.09 -13.54 7.59
C HIS A 125 13.71 -12.36 8.34
N VAL A 126 13.18 -11.15 8.12
CA VAL A 126 13.66 -9.96 8.83
C VAL A 126 13.32 -10.04 10.31
N ARG A 127 12.09 -10.45 10.66
CA ARG A 127 11.69 -10.65 12.06
C ARG A 127 12.57 -11.68 12.78
N LYS A 128 13.01 -12.74 12.07
CA LYS A 128 13.93 -13.73 12.61
C LYS A 128 15.27 -13.10 13.01
N ARG A 129 15.90 -12.30 12.13
CA ARG A 129 17.16 -11.61 12.46
C ARG A 129 17.01 -10.61 13.60
N MET A 130 15.89 -9.88 13.65
CA MET A 130 15.62 -8.96 14.76
C MET A 130 15.51 -9.70 16.10
N SER A 131 15.06 -10.95 16.10
CA SER A 131 14.82 -11.72 17.33
C SER A 131 16.06 -12.36 17.94
N ASP A 132 17.24 -12.18 17.35
CA ASP A 132 18.49 -12.79 17.81
C ASP A 132 19.01 -12.12 19.11
N SER A 133 18.74 -10.82 19.31
CA SER A 133 18.99 -10.11 20.59
C SER A 133 17.81 -10.29 21.56
N MET A 134 18.11 -10.57 22.83
CA MET A 134 17.08 -10.69 23.88
C MET A 134 16.36 -9.36 24.11
N GLU A 135 17.07 -8.24 24.02
CA GLU A 135 16.58 -6.88 24.16
C GLU A 135 15.57 -6.54 23.06
N VAL A 136 15.94 -6.78 21.79
CA VAL A 136 15.04 -6.53 20.66
C VAL A 136 13.83 -7.46 20.73
N ARG A 137 14.01 -8.71 21.16
CA ARG A 137 12.90 -9.64 21.37
C ARG A 137 11.93 -9.14 22.45
N ALA A 138 12.43 -8.54 23.52
CA ALA A 138 11.60 -7.94 24.57
C ALA A 138 10.78 -6.75 24.02
N VAL A 139 11.41 -5.87 23.25
CA VAL A 139 10.74 -4.74 22.56
C VAL A 139 9.64 -5.25 21.60
N LEU A 140 9.95 -6.24 20.76
CA LEU A 140 8.97 -6.83 19.84
C LEU A 140 7.80 -7.48 20.56
N ARG A 141 8.05 -8.12 21.72
CA ARG A 141 6.98 -8.69 22.55
C ARG A 141 6.04 -7.60 23.07
N VAL A 142 6.55 -6.49 23.58
CA VAL A 142 5.71 -5.38 24.02
C VAL A 142 4.94 -4.76 22.85
N LEU A 143 5.56 -4.67 21.67
CA LEU A 143 4.88 -4.18 20.46
C LEU A 143 3.73 -5.11 20.03
N ASP A 144 3.89 -6.43 20.16
CA ASP A 144 2.79 -7.39 19.93
C ASP A 144 1.69 -7.31 20.99
N GLU A 145 2.02 -7.00 22.25
CA GLU A 145 1.04 -6.73 23.29
C GLU A 145 0.22 -5.47 22.97
N ALA A 146 0.88 -4.40 22.53
CA ALA A 146 0.23 -3.17 22.10
C ALA A 146 -0.68 -3.40 20.88
N ASP A 147 -0.26 -4.23 19.92
CA ASP A 147 -1.07 -4.61 18.75
C ASP A 147 -2.40 -5.25 19.14
N LYS A 148 -2.36 -6.15 20.13
CA LYS A 148 -3.58 -6.76 20.68
C LYS A 148 -4.42 -5.76 21.49
N ARG A 149 -3.79 -4.83 22.21
CA ARG A 149 -4.49 -3.82 23.01
C ARG A 149 -5.27 -2.85 22.14
N PHE A 150 -4.68 -2.37 21.05
CA PHE A 150 -5.30 -1.36 20.19
C PHE A 150 -6.24 -1.97 19.14
N ASP A 151 -5.89 -3.14 18.61
CA ASP A 151 -6.64 -3.94 17.63
C ASP A 151 -7.42 -3.11 16.60
N CYS A 152 -6.74 -2.17 15.94
CA CYS A 152 -7.35 -1.31 14.94
C CYS A 152 -6.48 -1.09 13.70
N PRO A 153 -7.07 -0.76 12.53
CA PRO A 153 -6.32 -0.56 11.29
C PRO A 153 -5.29 0.59 11.36
N ALA A 154 -5.56 1.63 12.15
CA ALA A 154 -4.64 2.75 12.34
C ALA A 154 -3.35 2.29 13.04
N PHE A 155 -3.45 1.44 14.07
CA PHE A 155 -2.30 0.93 14.80
C PHE A 155 -1.37 0.09 13.91
N ARG A 156 -1.91 -0.63 12.91
CA ARG A 156 -1.06 -1.38 11.97
C ARG A 156 -0.06 -0.49 11.23
N ARG A 157 -0.41 0.76 10.94
CA ARG A 157 0.50 1.74 10.30
C ARG A 157 1.58 2.20 11.26
N VAL A 158 1.20 2.49 12.51
CA VAL A 158 2.14 2.84 13.59
C VAL A 158 3.12 1.68 13.81
N LYS A 159 2.61 0.46 13.99
CA LYS A 159 3.41 -0.76 14.15
C LYS A 159 4.40 -0.96 13.00
N TYR A 160 3.95 -0.77 11.75
CA TYR A 160 4.84 -0.88 10.59
C TYR A 160 6.01 0.10 10.64
N GLN A 161 5.76 1.37 10.96
CA GLN A 161 6.82 2.37 11.07
C GLN A 161 7.78 2.07 12.24
N ILE A 162 7.26 1.59 13.37
CA ILE A 162 8.09 1.14 14.49
C ILE A 162 8.98 -0.04 14.06
N GLU A 163 8.42 -1.06 13.41
CA GLU A 163 9.21 -2.18 12.93
C GLU A 163 10.30 -1.75 11.93
N GLU A 164 10.01 -0.78 11.06
CA GLU A 164 11.00 -0.23 10.12
C GLU A 164 12.10 0.56 10.83
N ALA A 165 11.74 1.38 11.83
CA ALA A 165 12.70 2.10 12.68
C ALA A 165 13.58 1.12 13.49
N LEU A 166 12.99 0.09 14.09
CA LEU A 166 13.71 -0.94 14.83
C LEU A 166 14.70 -1.68 13.91
N ARG A 167 14.31 -2.02 12.68
CA ARG A 167 15.20 -2.69 11.71
C ARG A 167 16.41 -1.85 11.35
N SER A 168 16.24 -0.53 11.24
CA SER A 168 17.33 0.37 10.87
C SER A 168 18.25 0.73 12.05
N GLN A 169 17.79 0.53 13.29
CA GLN A 169 18.49 0.96 14.50
C GLN A 169 18.61 -0.13 15.57
N LEU A 170 18.74 -1.41 15.17
CA LEU A 170 18.74 -2.55 16.10
C LEU A 170 19.76 -2.41 17.23
N ASP A 171 21.02 -2.12 16.89
CA ASP A 171 22.11 -2.03 17.86
C ASP A 171 21.93 -0.87 18.82
N ALA A 172 21.41 0.26 18.33
CA ALA A 172 21.15 1.45 19.14
C ALA A 172 20.02 1.20 20.15
N VAL A 173 18.95 0.52 19.73
CA VAL A 173 17.84 0.16 20.62
C VAL A 173 18.32 -0.85 21.66
N ALA A 174 19.04 -1.91 21.24
CA ALA A 174 19.60 -2.89 22.15
C ALA A 174 20.58 -2.26 23.16
N GLY A 175 21.39 -1.28 22.74
CA GLY A 175 22.23 -0.48 23.63
C GLY A 175 21.41 0.22 24.71
N LYS A 176 20.42 1.03 24.32
CA LYS A 176 19.56 1.76 25.27
C LYS A 176 18.89 0.84 26.29
N ILE A 177 18.39 -0.32 25.86
CA ILE A 177 17.76 -1.28 26.78
C ILE A 177 18.77 -1.85 27.78
N ARG A 178 20.00 -2.14 27.35
CA ARG A 178 21.08 -2.56 28.26
C ARG A 178 21.48 -1.46 29.24
N ASP A 179 21.37 -0.21 28.82
CA ASP A 179 21.64 0.98 29.65
C ASP A 179 20.49 1.31 30.63
N GLY A 180 19.45 0.47 30.70
CA GLY A 180 18.37 0.58 31.69
C GLY A 180 17.05 1.13 31.15
N LEU A 181 16.97 1.50 29.86
CA LEU A 181 15.69 1.87 29.24
C LEU A 181 14.75 0.65 29.26
N SER A 182 13.55 0.79 29.81
CA SER A 182 12.64 -0.34 29.82
C SER A 182 12.11 -0.63 28.40
N PRO A 183 11.95 -1.90 27.99
CA PRO A 183 11.37 -2.23 26.68
C PRO A 183 9.97 -1.63 26.48
N ARG A 184 9.21 -1.49 27.58
CA ARG A 184 7.87 -0.91 27.57
C ARG A 184 7.91 0.59 27.28
N GLU A 185 8.76 1.32 27.98
CA GLU A 185 9.01 2.74 27.72
C GLU A 185 9.48 2.98 26.29
N ALA A 186 10.41 2.16 25.78
CA ALA A 186 10.92 2.28 24.42
C ALA A 186 9.79 2.15 23.39
N VAL A 187 8.92 1.15 23.53
CA VAL A 187 7.80 0.92 22.59
C VAL A 187 6.75 2.02 22.69
N TYR A 188 6.27 2.34 23.89
CA TYR A 188 5.20 3.32 24.05
C TYR A 188 5.64 4.74 23.70
N SER A 189 6.92 5.09 23.91
CA SER A 189 7.50 6.34 23.39
C SER A 189 7.45 6.41 21.87
N GLN A 190 7.79 5.32 21.19
CA GLN A 190 7.71 5.27 19.72
C GLN A 190 6.27 5.31 19.21
N ILE A 191 5.34 4.62 19.90
CA ILE A 191 3.91 4.68 19.57
C ILE A 191 3.39 6.11 19.69
N ALA A 192 3.67 6.79 20.81
CA ALA A 192 3.27 8.17 21.02
C ALA A 192 3.85 9.10 19.93
N ASN A 193 5.17 9.05 19.70
CA ASN A 193 5.82 9.89 18.70
C ASN A 193 5.25 9.67 17.29
N ILE A 194 5.11 8.42 16.84
CA ILE A 194 4.63 8.13 15.49
C ILE A 194 3.15 8.45 15.35
N ALA A 195 2.31 8.09 16.33
CA ALA A 195 0.88 8.39 16.28
C ALA A 195 0.63 9.91 16.31
N GLY A 196 1.37 10.65 17.15
CA GLY A 196 1.38 12.11 17.20
C GLY A 196 1.74 12.73 15.85
N ASN A 197 2.89 12.34 15.28
CA ASN A 197 3.33 12.83 13.96
C ASN A 197 2.31 12.53 12.85
N LEU A 198 1.70 11.34 12.86
CA LEU A 198 0.71 10.95 11.86
C LEU A 198 -0.56 11.79 12.01
N VAL A 199 -1.07 11.97 13.23
CA VAL A 199 -2.30 12.75 13.44
C VAL A 199 -2.06 14.23 13.10
N GLU A 200 -0.88 14.79 13.36
CA GLU A 200 -0.51 16.17 13.03
C GLU A 200 -0.19 16.40 11.54
N SER A 201 -0.01 15.35 10.74
CA SER A 201 0.45 15.45 9.35
C SER A 201 -0.54 16.10 8.37
N GLY A 202 -1.77 16.38 8.77
CA GLY A 202 -2.84 16.83 7.87
C GLY A 202 -3.48 15.71 7.04
N GLN A 203 -2.78 14.60 6.79
CA GLN A 203 -3.25 13.50 5.92
C GLN A 203 -4.50 12.77 6.44
N PHE A 204 -4.79 12.90 7.73
CA PHE A 204 -5.88 12.22 8.42
C PHE A 204 -7.03 13.17 8.81
N HIS A 205 -7.05 14.38 8.24
CA HIS A 205 -8.10 15.37 8.45
C HIS A 205 -9.12 15.35 7.32
N ILE A 206 -10.36 15.75 7.63
CA ILE A 206 -11.38 16.09 6.62
C ILE A 206 -11.20 17.56 6.21
N TYR A 207 -10.99 18.42 7.19
CA TYR A 207 -10.66 19.84 7.08
C TYR A 207 -9.93 20.27 8.37
N ARG A 208 -9.34 21.47 8.38
CA ARG A 208 -8.63 22.02 9.53
C ARG A 208 -9.34 21.79 10.87
N GLY A 209 -8.65 21.14 11.81
CA GLY A 209 -9.17 20.85 13.15
C GLY A 209 -10.12 19.65 13.25
N VAL A 210 -10.46 18.98 12.14
CA VAL A 210 -11.41 17.86 12.15
C VAL A 210 -10.80 16.60 11.56
N LEU A 211 -10.58 15.63 12.45
CA LEU A 211 -10.04 14.32 12.11
C LEU A 211 -11.08 13.48 11.37
N SER A 212 -10.61 12.66 10.44
CA SER A 212 -11.44 11.76 9.67
C SER A 212 -11.53 10.39 10.34
N PRO A 213 -12.72 9.94 10.77
CA PRO A 213 -12.90 8.60 11.31
C PRO A 213 -12.62 7.53 10.24
N ILE A 214 -12.92 7.82 8.97
CA ILE A 214 -12.74 6.88 7.85
C ILE A 214 -11.27 6.60 7.57
N THR A 215 -10.39 7.60 7.72
CA THR A 215 -8.94 7.41 7.52
C THR A 215 -8.23 6.95 8.80
N GLY A 216 -8.93 6.91 9.94
CA GLY A 216 -8.39 6.52 11.24
C GLY A 216 -7.72 7.66 12.01
N GLY A 217 -8.08 8.93 11.74
CA GLY A 217 -7.50 10.08 12.46
C GLY A 217 -7.85 10.07 13.94
N GLU A 218 -9.12 9.83 14.28
CA GLU A 218 -9.56 9.71 15.69
C GLU A 218 -8.90 8.53 16.40
N ASP A 219 -8.72 7.40 15.71
CA ASP A 219 -7.99 6.25 16.24
C ASP A 219 -6.53 6.59 16.54
N LEU A 220 -5.85 7.36 15.68
CA LEU A 220 -4.47 7.78 15.93
C LEU A 220 -4.36 8.67 17.16
N LEU A 221 -5.28 9.62 17.35
CA LEU A 221 -5.32 10.47 18.55
C LEU A 221 -5.54 9.61 19.80
N ARG A 222 -6.46 8.64 19.75
CA ARG A 222 -6.72 7.72 20.86
C ARG A 222 -5.51 6.84 21.18
N ILE A 223 -4.80 6.34 20.16
CA ILE A 223 -3.55 5.58 20.33
C ILE A 223 -2.48 6.44 20.99
N PHE A 224 -2.31 7.68 20.52
CA PHE A 224 -1.37 8.63 21.09
C PHE A 224 -1.69 8.89 22.56
N ASP A 225 -2.93 9.24 22.90
CA ASP A 225 -3.33 9.55 24.26
C ASP A 225 -3.07 8.37 25.21
N ALA A 226 -3.48 7.16 24.80
CA ALA A 226 -3.29 5.95 25.59
C ALA A 226 -1.81 5.55 25.73
N ALA A 227 -0.97 5.84 24.74
CA ALA A 227 0.45 5.61 24.83
C ALA A 227 1.14 6.57 25.81
N VAL A 228 0.75 7.84 25.78
CA VAL A 228 1.22 8.84 26.77
C VAL A 228 0.75 8.45 28.19
N ASP A 229 -0.49 7.98 28.34
CA ASP A 229 -0.99 7.52 29.66
C ASP A 229 -0.20 6.31 30.18
N GLU A 230 0.17 5.37 29.30
CA GLU A 230 1.04 4.25 29.70
C GLU A 230 2.42 4.73 30.14
N LEU A 231 2.99 5.74 29.46
CA LEU A 231 4.29 6.33 29.84
C LEU A 231 4.22 6.98 31.23
N VAL A 232 3.10 7.64 31.56
CA VAL A 232 2.85 8.14 32.91
C VAL A 232 2.75 7.01 33.92
N GLN A 233 1.97 5.96 33.59
CA GLN A 233 1.75 4.82 34.48
C GLN A 233 3.06 4.10 34.85
N ILE A 234 4.01 3.99 33.92
CA ILE A 234 5.32 3.36 34.18
C ILE A 234 6.35 4.33 34.77
N GLY A 235 5.98 5.59 35.02
CA GLY A 235 6.87 6.62 35.58
C GLY A 235 7.92 7.16 34.61
N ALA A 236 7.77 6.94 33.31
CA ALA A 236 8.68 7.45 32.29
C ALA A 236 8.44 8.93 31.95
N VAL A 237 7.22 9.41 32.17
CA VAL A 237 6.81 10.80 31.95
C VAL A 237 5.96 11.23 33.15
N ASP A 238 6.11 12.45 33.64
CA ASP A 238 5.25 12.99 34.70
C ASP A 238 3.91 13.49 34.13
N GLU A 239 2.88 13.60 34.99
CA GLU A 239 1.53 14.00 34.57
C GLU A 239 1.47 15.38 33.91
N ALA A 240 2.31 16.33 34.34
CA ALA A 240 2.32 17.68 33.79
C ALA A 240 2.90 17.67 32.37
N SER A 241 4.04 17.00 32.17
CA SER A 241 4.64 16.80 30.84
C SER A 241 3.70 16.05 29.89
N ALA A 242 2.98 15.04 30.38
CA ALA A 242 2.00 14.30 29.59
C ALA A 242 0.82 15.19 29.17
N ALA A 243 0.30 16.01 30.09
CA ALA A 243 -0.76 16.97 29.78
C ALA A 243 -0.32 18.02 28.76
N GLU A 244 0.90 18.53 28.88
CA GLU A 244 1.49 19.47 27.92
C GLU A 244 1.62 18.85 26.52
N GLN A 245 2.18 17.64 26.41
CA GLN A 245 2.28 16.93 25.13
C GLN A 245 0.90 16.71 24.50
N LYS A 246 -0.08 16.27 25.30
CA LYS A 246 -1.46 16.05 24.86
C LYS A 246 -2.13 17.33 24.39
N ALA A 247 -1.87 18.46 25.04
CA ALA A 247 -2.36 19.77 24.65
C ALA A 247 -1.68 20.24 23.35
N GLY A 248 -0.38 20.06 23.22
CA GLY A 248 0.40 20.41 22.04
C GLY A 248 -0.14 19.74 20.78
N VAL A 249 -0.36 18.41 20.82
CA VAL A 249 -0.93 17.67 19.68
C VAL A 249 -2.33 18.16 19.32
N ARG A 250 -3.18 18.43 20.32
CA ARG A 250 -4.53 18.96 20.10
C ARG A 250 -4.51 20.36 19.50
N GLU A 251 -3.55 21.20 19.87
CA GLU A 251 -3.39 22.53 19.28
C GLU A 251 -2.90 22.44 17.84
N ASN A 252 -1.93 21.57 17.56
CA ASN A 252 -1.45 21.33 16.21
C ASN A 252 -2.59 20.86 15.28
N ILE A 253 -3.42 19.91 15.72
CA ILE A 253 -4.61 19.44 14.99
C ILE A 253 -5.53 20.60 14.56
N LYS A 254 -5.73 21.61 15.41
CA LYS A 254 -6.56 22.78 15.06
C LYS A 254 -5.96 23.63 13.95
N THR A 255 -4.65 23.60 13.77
CA THR A 255 -3.94 24.43 12.78
C THR A 255 -3.72 23.71 11.46
N VAL A 256 -3.56 22.38 11.48
CA VAL A 256 -3.31 21.54 10.30
C VAL A 256 -4.60 21.01 9.67
N GLY A 257 -4.61 20.90 8.33
CA GLY A 257 -5.75 20.52 7.48
C GLY A 257 -6.17 21.65 6.53
#